data_AF-A0A9P6A395-F1
#
_entry.id   AF-A0A9P6A395-F1
#
_cell.length_a   1.000
_cell.length_b   1.000
_cell.length_c   1.000
_cell.angle_alpha   90.00
_cell.angle_beta   90.00
_cell.angle_gamma   90.00
#
_symmetry.space_group_name_H-M   'P 1'
#
loop_
_entity.id
_entity.type
_entity.pdbx_description
1 polymer ?
#
loop_
_entity_poly.entity_id
_entity_poly.type
_entity_poly.pdbx_seq_one_letter_code
_entity_poly.pdbx_strand_id
1 'polypeptide(L)'
;MVRGSGKFKQKRGGGRNFSKVMTLDENGTAVSQDKRWARRGDDDEEKDSDDEEEEDEEDEEESSEEEEEGAEAEQKQQQAAADDEDADLINPNHVTKKMNISDLSAPRELTRREREQKEKKEAQDRYWKLHVQGKTDQAKSDLARLAKIKAEREAAQARRKAEIDAKAAEIEEKKKAAAAGRRM
;
A
#
# COMPACT_ATOMS: atom_id res chain seq x y z
N MET A 1 -35.34 49.74 34.38
CA MET A 1 -34.74 48.41 34.69
C MET A 1 -34.82 47.52 33.47
N VAL A 2 -33.68 47.10 32.87
CA VAL A 2 -33.36 45.70 32.47
C VAL A 2 -31.84 45.62 32.24
N ARG A 3 -31.15 45.19 33.30
CA ARG A 3 -30.03 44.23 33.40
C ARG A 3 -28.99 44.19 32.26
N GLY A 4 -27.85 44.84 32.53
CA GLY A 4 -26.49 44.29 32.40
C GLY A 4 -26.06 43.73 31.04
N SER A 5 -25.31 44.52 30.27
CA SER A 5 -24.37 43.98 29.29
C SER A 5 -23.26 43.24 30.06
N GLY A 6 -23.46 41.94 30.28
CA GLY A 6 -22.46 41.07 30.90
C GLY A 6 -21.11 41.18 30.18
N LYS A 7 -20.01 41.01 30.92
CA LYS A 7 -18.60 41.12 30.49
C LYS A 7 -18.16 40.08 29.43
N PHE A 8 -19.07 39.57 28.61
CA PHE A 8 -18.78 38.62 27.56
C PHE A 8 -18.57 39.36 26.25
N LYS A 9 -17.31 39.41 25.79
CA LYS A 9 -16.98 39.85 24.43
C LYS A 9 -17.68 38.90 23.45
N GLN A 10 -18.68 39.37 22.72
CA GLN A 10 -19.19 38.64 21.55
C GLN A 10 -18.05 38.56 20.53
N LYS A 11 -17.32 37.45 20.52
CA LYS A 11 -16.28 37.16 19.53
C LYS A 11 -16.97 36.94 18.18
N ARG A 12 -17.18 38.02 17.41
CA ARG A 12 -17.54 37.92 15.99
C ARG A 12 -16.30 37.37 15.25
N GLY A 13 -16.38 36.13 14.79
CA GLY A 13 -15.41 35.56 13.86
C GLY A 13 -14.14 34.97 14.49
N GLY A 14 -14.28 33.97 15.35
CA GLY A 14 -13.19 33.01 15.54
C GLY A 14 -12.97 32.27 14.21
N GLY A 15 -11.76 32.33 13.67
CA GLY A 15 -11.41 31.68 12.40
C GLY A 15 -11.77 30.20 12.43
N ARG A 16 -12.26 29.67 11.30
CA ARG A 16 -12.50 28.24 11.14
C ARG A 16 -11.14 27.53 11.16
N ASN A 17 -10.84 26.86 12.26
CA ASN A 17 -9.64 26.05 12.37
C ASN A 17 -9.88 24.74 11.60
N PHE A 18 -9.35 24.65 10.39
CA PHE A 18 -9.27 23.38 9.65
C PHE A 18 -8.08 22.57 10.17
N SER A 19 -8.07 22.25 11.46
CA SER A 19 -7.06 21.34 12.05
C SER A 19 -7.28 19.89 11.63
N LYS A 20 -8.15 19.66 10.63
CA LYS A 20 -8.56 18.35 10.17
C LYS A 20 -8.19 18.21 8.71
N VAL A 21 -7.14 17.41 8.48
CA VAL A 21 -6.75 17.00 7.13
C VAL A 21 -7.75 15.95 6.67
N MET A 22 -8.60 16.33 5.72
CA MET A 22 -9.54 15.43 5.04
C MET A 22 -9.00 15.13 3.64
N THR A 23 -9.05 13.87 3.24
CA THR A 23 -8.78 13.43 1.85
C THR A 23 -10.05 12.89 1.21
N LEU A 24 -10.14 12.98 -0.11
CA LEU A 24 -11.22 12.34 -0.86
C LEU A 24 -10.84 10.88 -1.13
N ASP A 25 -11.75 9.97 -0.83
CA ASP A 25 -11.65 8.58 -1.24
C ASP A 25 -12.07 8.39 -2.70
N GLU A 26 -11.88 7.19 -3.24
CA GLU A 26 -12.20 6.82 -4.62
C GLU A 26 -13.67 7.07 -5.00
N ASN A 27 -14.57 7.10 -4.02
CA ASN A 27 -16.00 7.40 -4.18
C ASN A 27 -16.33 8.91 -4.08
N GLY A 28 -15.33 9.78 -3.93
CA GLY A 28 -15.50 11.23 -3.77
C GLY A 28 -15.93 11.68 -2.37
N THR A 29 -15.95 10.76 -1.40
CA THR A 29 -16.33 11.03 -0.02
C THR A 29 -15.14 11.60 0.76
N ALA A 30 -15.35 12.65 1.55
CA ALA A 30 -14.29 13.25 2.37
C ALA A 30 -14.08 12.45 3.66
N VAL A 31 -12.90 11.85 3.82
CA VAL A 31 -12.52 11.02 4.97
C VAL A 31 -11.31 11.59 5.69
N SER A 32 -11.33 11.42 7.02
CA SER A 32 -10.29 11.88 7.94
C SER A 32 -9.05 10.98 7.87
N GLN A 33 -7.86 11.55 7.67
CA GLN A 33 -6.61 10.80 7.76
C GLN A 33 -6.22 10.41 9.20
N ASP A 34 -6.79 11.06 10.22
CA ASP A 34 -6.49 10.70 11.60
C ASP A 34 -7.14 9.35 11.98
N LYS A 35 -6.29 8.35 12.23
CA LYS A 35 -6.68 7.00 12.69
C LYS A 35 -7.55 6.99 13.96
N ARG A 36 -7.43 8.03 14.80
CA ARG A 36 -8.24 8.21 16.03
C ARG A 36 -9.74 8.38 15.75
N TRP A 37 -10.10 8.91 14.57
CA TRP A 37 -11.50 9.09 14.17
C TRP A 37 -11.98 7.96 13.26
N ALA A 38 -11.09 7.31 12.52
CA ALA A 38 -11.42 6.17 11.68
C ALA A 38 -12.03 5.00 12.48
N ARG A 39 -11.50 4.70 13.68
CA ARG A 39 -12.03 3.63 14.54
C ARG A 39 -13.40 3.92 15.18
N ARG A 40 -13.88 5.16 15.14
CA ARG A 40 -15.17 5.54 15.75
C ARG A 40 -16.38 5.34 14.82
N GLY A 41 -16.14 5.08 13.54
CA GLY A 41 -17.19 4.85 12.54
C GLY A 41 -17.43 3.37 12.21
N ASP A 42 -16.70 2.47 12.86
CA ASP A 42 -16.64 1.03 12.59
C ASP A 42 -17.15 0.19 13.79
N ASP A 43 -17.85 0.84 14.73
CA ASP A 43 -18.29 0.25 16.02
C ASP A 43 -19.82 0.10 16.07
N ASP A 44 -20.47 -0.26 14.95
CA ASP A 44 -21.91 -0.58 14.92
C ASP A 44 -22.25 -1.90 14.20
N GLU A 45 -21.27 -2.66 13.70
CA GLU A 45 -21.50 -4.01 13.18
C GLU A 45 -20.44 -4.99 13.72
N GLU A 46 -20.92 -6.02 14.42
CA GLU A 46 -20.24 -7.26 14.82
C GLU A 46 -19.56 -7.30 16.21
N LYS A 47 -20.43 -7.32 17.21
CA LYS A 47 -20.27 -8.12 18.43
C LYS A 47 -20.80 -9.54 18.15
N ASP A 48 -19.94 -10.54 18.05
CA ASP A 48 -20.09 -11.90 18.64
C ASP A 48 -18.94 -12.84 18.18
N SER A 49 -17.99 -13.17 19.05
CA SER A 49 -17.37 -14.51 19.20
C SER A 49 -16.24 -14.45 20.25
N ASP A 50 -16.60 -14.80 21.48
CA ASP A 50 -15.88 -15.74 22.40
C ASP A 50 -14.93 -16.71 21.64
N ASP A 51 -13.85 -17.30 22.15
CA ASP A 51 -13.19 -17.39 23.46
C ASP A 51 -12.03 -18.41 23.30
N GLU A 52 -11.03 -18.34 24.18
CA GLU A 52 -10.00 -19.35 24.51
C GLU A 52 -9.01 -19.91 23.45
N GLU A 53 -7.70 -19.60 23.60
CA GLU A 53 -6.69 -20.53 24.17
C GLU A 53 -5.28 -19.88 24.25
N GLU A 54 -4.69 -19.97 25.44
CA GLU A 54 -3.35 -19.56 25.90
C GLU A 54 -2.39 -20.77 25.87
N GLU A 55 -1.13 -20.60 25.42
CA GLU A 55 0.10 -21.28 25.92
C GLU A 55 1.29 -20.74 25.07
N ASP A 56 2.13 -19.85 25.60
CA ASP A 56 3.31 -20.06 26.46
C ASP A 56 4.52 -20.65 25.70
N GLU A 57 5.47 -19.77 25.34
CA GLU A 57 6.84 -20.14 24.99
C GLU A 57 7.80 -19.20 25.73
N GLU A 58 8.31 -19.71 26.86
CA GLU A 58 9.51 -19.25 27.54
C GLU A 58 10.71 -19.27 26.58
N ASP A 59 11.45 -18.16 26.47
CA ASP A 59 12.83 -18.19 26.01
C ASP A 59 13.70 -17.33 26.94
N GLU A 60 14.76 -17.98 27.39
CA GLU A 60 15.57 -17.69 28.56
C GLU A 60 16.47 -16.47 28.37
N GLU A 61 16.63 -15.70 29.45
CA GLU A 61 17.61 -14.62 29.56
C GLU A 61 19.06 -15.16 29.53
N GLU A 62 19.85 -14.75 28.55
CA GLU A 62 21.31 -14.79 28.59
C GLU A 62 21.90 -13.36 28.60
N SER A 63 22.24 -12.90 29.80
CA SER A 63 23.44 -12.16 30.17
C SER A 63 24.30 -11.54 29.05
N SER A 64 24.37 -10.21 28.99
CA SER A 64 25.66 -9.54 28.72
C SER A 64 25.71 -8.14 29.32
N GLU A 65 26.30 -8.08 30.51
CA GLU A 65 26.72 -6.87 31.20
C GLU A 65 28.10 -6.47 30.66
N GLU A 66 28.13 -5.65 29.60
CA GLU A 66 29.31 -4.86 29.21
C GLU A 66 28.90 -3.92 28.07
N GLU A 67 28.86 -2.60 28.31
CA GLU A 67 29.29 -1.53 27.40
C GLU A 67 28.83 -0.16 27.94
N GLU A 68 29.52 0.35 28.95
CA GLU A 68 29.43 1.77 29.35
C GLU A 68 30.51 2.64 28.65
N GLU A 69 31.22 2.12 27.63
CA GLU A 69 32.25 2.87 26.88
C GLU A 69 31.83 3.30 25.46
N GLY A 70 30.62 2.97 25.00
CA GLY A 70 30.15 3.27 23.62
C GLY A 70 29.62 4.70 23.39
N ALA A 71 29.22 5.42 24.45
CA ALA A 71 28.49 6.68 24.30
C ALA A 71 29.33 7.84 23.70
N GLU A 72 30.66 7.83 23.90
CA GLU A 72 31.54 8.86 23.32
C GLU A 72 31.84 8.62 21.83
N ALA A 73 31.88 7.35 21.40
CA ALA A 73 32.07 6.99 20.00
C ALA A 73 30.82 7.28 19.15
N GLU A 74 29.64 7.08 19.74
CA GLU A 74 28.35 7.35 19.09
C GLU A 74 28.14 8.86 18.86
N GLN A 75 28.52 9.72 19.81
CA GLN A 75 28.48 11.17 19.63
C GLN A 75 29.37 11.67 18.47
N LYS A 76 30.55 11.04 18.28
CA LYS A 76 31.48 11.40 17.20
C LYS A 76 30.99 10.92 15.82
N GLN A 77 30.27 9.80 15.77
CA GLN A 77 29.65 9.31 14.55
C GLN A 77 28.38 10.10 14.17
N GLN A 78 27.59 10.52 15.16
CA GLN A 78 26.41 11.38 14.93
C GLN A 78 26.81 12.77 14.40
N GLN A 79 27.93 13.34 14.85
CA GLN A 79 28.45 14.60 14.28
C GLN A 79 28.94 14.44 12.84
N ALA A 80 29.54 13.29 12.49
CA ALA A 80 29.98 13.03 11.12
C ALA A 80 28.81 12.72 10.16
N ALA A 81 27.74 12.10 10.67
CA ALA A 81 26.54 11.82 9.88
C ALA A 81 25.67 13.08 9.67
N ALA A 82 25.61 13.98 10.64
CA ALA A 82 24.87 15.24 10.54
C ALA A 82 25.49 16.23 9.52
N ASP A 83 26.81 16.19 9.30
CA ASP A 83 27.49 17.00 8.28
C ASP A 83 27.26 16.48 6.84
N ASP A 84 26.90 15.20 6.66
CA ASP A 84 26.64 14.58 5.36
C ASP A 84 25.17 14.69 4.90
N GLU A 85 24.22 14.99 5.81
CA GLU A 85 22.78 15.08 5.50
C GLU A 85 22.36 16.45 4.95
N ASP A 86 23.08 17.53 5.29
CA ASP A 86 22.80 18.89 4.85
C ASP A 86 23.87 19.40 3.87
N ALA A 87 23.80 18.94 2.61
CA ALA A 87 24.68 19.39 1.53
C ALA A 87 24.73 20.93 1.35
N ASP A 88 23.69 21.63 1.83
CA ASP A 88 23.54 23.09 1.75
C ASP A 88 24.23 23.84 2.91
N LEU A 89 24.66 23.16 3.99
CA LEU A 89 25.37 23.74 5.14
C LEU A 89 26.89 23.48 5.12
N ILE A 90 27.40 22.74 4.14
CA ILE A 90 28.82 22.41 4.03
C ILE A 90 29.62 23.67 3.68
N ASN A 91 30.60 24.00 4.53
CA ASN A 91 31.50 25.13 4.29
C ASN A 91 32.27 24.95 2.97
N PRO A 92 32.14 25.86 1.98
CA PRO A 92 32.77 25.72 0.66
C PRO A 92 34.30 25.74 0.69
N ASN A 93 34.92 26.17 1.79
CA ASN A 93 36.37 26.10 2.00
C ASN A 93 36.83 24.83 2.73
N HIS A 94 35.92 23.92 3.10
CA HIS A 94 36.29 22.67 3.76
C HIS A 94 36.80 21.65 2.74
N VAL A 95 38.13 21.59 2.59
CA VAL A 95 38.79 20.59 1.75
C VAL A 95 39.01 19.32 2.56
N THR A 96 38.10 18.36 2.45
CA THR A 96 38.18 17.05 3.15
C THR A 96 39.30 16.16 2.62
N LYS A 97 39.52 16.13 1.29
CA LYS A 97 40.55 15.30 0.63
C LYS A 97 41.10 16.00 -0.61
N LYS A 98 42.43 16.02 -0.76
CA LYS A 98 43.15 16.59 -1.91
C LYS A 98 43.24 15.50 -3.00
N MET A 99 42.42 15.58 -4.04
CA MET A 99 42.44 14.61 -5.15
C MET A 99 43.45 15.06 -6.23
N ASN A 100 44.14 14.10 -6.85
CA ASN A 100 45.07 14.36 -7.95
C ASN A 100 44.30 14.44 -9.28
N ILE A 101 44.83 15.15 -10.29
CA ILE A 101 44.22 15.27 -11.63
C ILE A 101 43.97 13.89 -12.28
N SER A 102 44.82 12.92 -11.99
CA SER A 102 44.70 11.54 -12.44
C SER A 102 43.47 10.82 -11.89
N ASP A 103 43.06 11.13 -10.64
CA ASP A 103 41.91 10.49 -9.97
C ASP A 103 40.55 11.04 -10.45
N LEU A 104 40.54 12.15 -11.19
CA LEU A 104 39.33 12.74 -11.76
C LEU A 104 38.86 12.01 -13.03
N SER A 105 39.74 11.27 -13.69
CA SER A 105 39.43 10.54 -14.93
C SER A 105 38.98 9.10 -14.70
N ALA A 106 39.20 8.55 -13.50
CA ALA A 106 38.80 7.18 -13.19
C ALA A 106 37.33 7.16 -12.71
N PRO A 107 36.49 6.24 -13.21
CA PRO A 107 35.14 6.08 -12.69
C PRO A 107 35.25 5.71 -11.20
N ARG A 108 34.62 6.51 -10.34
CA ARG A 108 34.57 6.21 -8.90
C ARG A 108 33.93 4.84 -8.72
N GLU A 109 34.71 3.92 -8.17
CA GLU A 109 34.18 2.64 -7.72
C GLU A 109 33.13 2.90 -6.65
N LEU A 110 31.91 2.42 -6.88
CA LEU A 110 30.82 2.54 -5.91
C LEU A 110 31.30 2.02 -4.56
N THR A 111 31.05 2.81 -3.51
CA THR A 111 31.36 2.41 -2.14
C THR A 111 30.61 1.11 -1.80
N ARG A 112 31.09 0.34 -0.82
CA ARG A 112 30.44 -0.92 -0.42
C ARG A 112 28.92 -0.74 -0.19
N ARG A 113 28.56 0.36 0.49
CA ARG A 113 27.17 0.76 0.75
C ARG A 113 26.39 1.03 -0.54
N GLU A 114 26.99 1.69 -1.52
CA GLU A 114 26.37 1.95 -2.81
C GLU A 114 26.22 0.69 -3.67
N ARG A 115 27.17 -0.25 -3.59
CA ARG A 115 27.06 -1.55 -4.29
C ARG A 115 25.89 -2.35 -3.74
N GLU A 116 25.80 -2.50 -2.42
CA GLU A 116 24.71 -3.22 -1.76
C GLU A 116 23.35 -2.56 -2.04
N GLN A 117 23.27 -1.21 -2.04
CA GLN A 117 22.03 -0.51 -2.42
C GLN A 117 21.65 -0.73 -3.89
N LYS A 118 22.61 -0.75 -4.80
CA LYS A 118 22.36 -1.01 -6.22
C LYS A 118 21.90 -2.45 -6.44
N GLU A 119 22.53 -3.41 -5.78
CA GLU A 119 22.11 -4.82 -5.82
C GLU A 119 20.71 -5.01 -5.25
N LYS A 120 20.38 -4.31 -4.15
CA LYS A 120 19.02 -4.34 -3.58
C LYS A 120 17.98 -3.76 -4.54
N LYS A 121 18.31 -2.69 -5.27
CA LYS A 121 17.44 -2.12 -6.32
C LYS A 121 17.29 -3.09 -7.49
N GLU A 122 18.40 -3.64 -7.98
CA GLU A 122 18.38 -4.63 -9.06
C GLU A 122 17.61 -5.90 -8.70
N ALA A 123 17.70 -6.37 -7.44
CA ALA A 123 16.93 -7.50 -6.96
C ALA A 123 15.42 -7.22 -6.93
N GLN A 124 15.03 -6.03 -6.46
CA GLN A 124 13.64 -5.57 -6.52
C GLN A 124 13.14 -5.47 -7.96
N ASP A 125 13.94 -4.88 -8.85
CA ASP A 125 13.58 -4.76 -10.28
C ASP A 125 13.45 -6.13 -10.95
N ARG A 126 14.32 -7.08 -10.61
CA ARG A 126 14.23 -8.47 -11.09
C ARG A 126 12.96 -9.14 -10.57
N TYR A 127 12.65 -8.97 -9.29
CA TYR A 127 11.41 -9.49 -8.70
C TYR A 127 10.19 -8.89 -9.39
N TRP A 128 10.13 -7.57 -9.58
CA TRP A 128 9.08 -6.89 -10.33
C TRP A 128 8.98 -7.33 -11.78
N LYS A 129 10.11 -7.50 -12.46
CA LYS A 129 10.12 -8.04 -13.82
C LYS A 129 9.54 -9.45 -13.88
N LEU A 130 9.89 -10.32 -12.92
CA LEU A 130 9.34 -11.69 -12.84
C LEU A 130 7.85 -11.69 -12.45
N HIS A 131 7.44 -10.76 -11.58
CA HIS A 131 6.07 -10.62 -11.13
C HIS A 131 5.15 -10.17 -12.27
N VAL A 132 5.56 -9.15 -13.01
CA VAL A 132 4.87 -8.68 -14.23
C VAL A 132 4.82 -9.78 -15.30
N GLN A 133 5.86 -10.62 -15.39
CA GLN A 133 5.86 -11.79 -16.28
C GLN A 133 4.96 -12.93 -15.79
N GLY A 134 4.35 -12.84 -14.61
CA GLY A 134 3.51 -13.91 -14.05
C GLY A 134 4.29 -15.09 -13.47
N LYS A 135 5.61 -14.96 -13.27
CA LYS A 135 6.49 -16.07 -12.88
C LYS A 135 6.68 -16.23 -11.37
N THR A 136 6.38 -15.19 -10.59
CA THR A 136 6.33 -15.29 -9.12
C THR A 136 5.10 -16.09 -8.70
N ASP A 137 5.17 -16.80 -7.58
CA ASP A 137 4.08 -17.67 -7.14
C ASP A 137 2.78 -16.91 -6.81
N GLN A 138 2.91 -15.66 -6.34
CA GLN A 138 1.78 -14.74 -6.18
C GLN A 138 1.08 -14.44 -7.51
N ALA A 139 1.84 -14.07 -8.55
CA ALA A 139 1.26 -13.79 -9.86
C ALA A 139 0.68 -15.06 -10.53
N LYS A 140 1.30 -16.23 -10.33
CA LYS A 140 0.74 -17.51 -10.81
C LYS A 140 -0.61 -17.82 -10.16
N SER A 141 -0.74 -17.60 -8.85
CA SER A 141 -1.98 -17.87 -8.13
C SER A 141 -3.10 -16.92 -8.56
N ASP A 142 -2.79 -15.65 -8.78
CA ASP A 142 -3.75 -14.67 -9.31
C ASP A 142 -4.19 -15.04 -10.75
N LEU A 143 -3.23 -15.37 -11.63
CA LEU A 143 -3.55 -15.86 -12.97
C LEU A 143 -4.40 -17.13 -12.94
N ALA A 144 -4.14 -18.06 -12.02
CA ALA A 144 -4.97 -19.26 -11.85
C ALA A 144 -6.38 -18.92 -11.36
N ARG A 145 -6.53 -17.94 -10.46
CA ARG A 145 -7.83 -17.44 -10.00
C ARG A 145 -8.61 -16.81 -11.15
N LEU A 146 -7.95 -15.96 -11.94
CA LEU A 146 -8.54 -15.33 -13.13
C LEU A 146 -8.91 -16.36 -14.20
N ALA A 147 -8.11 -17.41 -14.39
CA ALA A 147 -8.41 -18.50 -15.30
C ALA A 147 -9.69 -19.26 -14.90
N LYS A 148 -9.88 -19.53 -13.59
CA LYS A 148 -11.12 -20.14 -13.08
C LYS A 148 -12.33 -19.26 -13.37
N ILE A 149 -12.25 -17.95 -13.12
CA ILE A 149 -13.33 -17.00 -13.41
C ILE A 149 -13.63 -16.93 -14.91
N LYS A 150 -12.59 -16.94 -15.76
CA LYS A 150 -12.77 -16.97 -17.23
C LYS A 150 -13.49 -18.24 -17.67
N ALA A 151 -13.07 -19.41 -17.16
CA ALA A 151 -13.71 -20.69 -17.47
C ALA A 151 -15.17 -20.73 -17.01
N GLU A 152 -15.47 -20.21 -15.81
CA GLU A 152 -16.84 -20.13 -15.31
C GLU A 152 -17.71 -19.20 -16.16
N ARG A 153 -17.19 -18.03 -16.54
CA ARG A 153 -17.89 -17.08 -17.41
C ARG A 153 -18.13 -17.67 -18.79
N GLU A 154 -17.13 -18.35 -19.37
CA GLU A 154 -17.28 -19.02 -20.67
C GLU A 154 -18.31 -20.15 -20.60
N ALA A 155 -18.25 -20.99 -19.56
CA ALA A 155 -19.23 -22.05 -19.35
C ALA A 155 -20.65 -21.50 -19.16
N ALA A 156 -20.80 -20.41 -18.40
CA ALA A 156 -22.08 -19.73 -18.24
C ALA A 156 -22.59 -19.11 -19.55
N GLN A 157 -21.72 -18.51 -20.35
CA GLN A 157 -22.07 -17.99 -21.67
C GLN A 157 -22.44 -19.12 -22.65
N ALA A 158 -21.71 -20.24 -22.62
CA ALA A 158 -22.00 -21.41 -23.42
C ALA A 158 -23.35 -22.03 -23.03
N ARG A 159 -23.65 -22.14 -21.73
CA ARG A 159 -24.96 -22.58 -21.22
C ARG A 159 -26.08 -21.64 -21.69
N ARG A 160 -25.90 -20.32 -21.56
CA ARG A 160 -26.88 -19.34 -22.04
C ARG A 160 -27.10 -19.44 -23.56
N LYS A 161 -26.02 -19.58 -24.34
CA LYS A 161 -26.11 -19.74 -25.81
C LYS A 161 -26.84 -21.04 -26.16
N ALA A 162 -26.47 -22.16 -25.54
CA ALA A 162 -27.12 -23.45 -25.78
C ALA A 162 -28.62 -23.43 -25.42
N GLU A 163 -29.00 -22.79 -24.32
CA GLU A 163 -30.42 -22.63 -23.94
C GLU A 163 -31.19 -21.75 -24.94
N ILE A 164 -30.56 -20.68 -25.45
CA ILE A 164 -31.17 -19.80 -26.46
C ILE A 164 -31.33 -20.56 -27.78
N ASP A 165 -30.30 -21.27 -28.23
CA ASP A 165 -30.31 -22.04 -29.47
C ASP A 165 -31.32 -23.19 -29.40
N ALA A 166 -31.45 -23.87 -28.25
CA ALA A 166 -32.47 -24.89 -28.02
C ALA A 166 -33.88 -24.30 -28.05
N LYS A 167 -34.11 -23.16 -27.38
CA LYS A 167 -35.41 -22.45 -27.45
C LYS A 167 -35.73 -21.97 -28.86
N ALA A 168 -34.74 -21.49 -29.60
CA ALA A 168 -34.91 -21.09 -31.00
C ALA A 168 -35.27 -22.29 -31.89
N ALA A 169 -34.59 -23.42 -31.73
CA ALA A 169 -34.89 -24.66 -32.45
C ALA A 169 -36.32 -25.16 -32.13
N GLU A 170 -36.74 -25.17 -30.87
CA GLU A 170 -38.11 -25.54 -30.51
C GLU A 170 -39.17 -24.60 -31.11
N ILE A 171 -38.90 -23.29 -31.12
CA ILE A 171 -39.80 -22.31 -31.73
C ILE A 171 -39.87 -22.52 -33.25
N GLU A 172 -38.75 -22.82 -33.89
CA GLU A 172 -38.73 -23.15 -35.31
C GLU A 172 -39.46 -24.45 -35.63
N GLU A 173 -39.30 -25.50 -34.82
CA GLU A 173 -40.03 -26.75 -34.99
C GLU A 173 -41.54 -26.54 -34.79
N LYS A 174 -41.95 -25.79 -33.76
CA LYS A 174 -43.35 -25.42 -33.55
C LYS A 174 -43.90 -24.59 -34.72
N LYS A 175 -43.12 -23.65 -35.27
CA LYS A 175 -43.50 -22.87 -36.45
C LYS A 175 -43.60 -23.73 -37.71
N LYS A 176 -42.67 -24.67 -37.92
CA LYS A 176 -42.69 -25.62 -39.06
C LYS A 176 -43.89 -26.57 -38.96
N ALA A 177 -44.18 -27.10 -37.78
CA ALA A 177 -45.36 -27.92 -37.52
C ALA A 177 -46.67 -27.15 -37.74
N ALA A 178 -46.76 -25.91 -37.25
CA ALA A 178 -47.91 -25.04 -37.48
C ALA A 178 -48.10 -24.69 -38.97
N ALA A 179 -47.01 -24.45 -39.71
CA ALA A 179 -47.07 -24.18 -41.15
C ALA A 179 -47.48 -25.41 -41.97
N ALA A 180 -47.09 -26.63 -41.54
CA ALA A 180 -47.54 -27.87 -42.15
C ALA A 180 -49.02 -28.15 -41.87
N GLY A 181 -49.50 -27.88 -40.65
CA GLY A 181 -50.91 -28.04 -40.28
C GLY A 181 -51.86 -27.02 -40.94
N ARG A 182 -51.36 -25.87 -41.40
CA ARG A 182 -52.14 -24.81 -42.05
C ARG A 182 -52.33 -25.00 -43.57
N ARG A 183 -51.76 -26.06 -44.16
CA ARG A 183 -51.83 -26.38 -45.61
C ARG A 183 -52.92 -27.39 -46.00
N MET A 184 -53.80 -27.75 -45.05
CA MET A 184 -55.08 -28.44 -45.28
C MET A 184 -56.21 -27.44 -45.14
#